data_AF-A0A645EJK2-F1
#
_entry.id   AF-A0A645EJK2-F1
#
_cell.length_a   1.000
_cell.length_b   1.000
_cell.length_c   1.000
_cell.angle_alpha   90.00
_cell.angle_beta   90.00
_cell.angle_gamma   90.00
#
_symmetry.space_group_name_H-M   'P 1'
#
loop_
_entity.id
_entity.type
_entity.pdbx_description
1 polymer ?
#
loop_
_entity_poly.entity_id
_entity_poly.type
_entity_poly.pdbx_seq_one_letter_code
_entity_poly.pdbx_strand_id
1 'polypeptide(L)'
;MDAAITHGSSGGPIVKADGEVIGISTFGGDTVNGQEVQGFNFIVPSNTIKEFVSQSGGSNEEGAVDKLYKEGLNLYWGGYYKDALSKFEAVQRLFPEHSEIDKLIENSQKKSSESKTLWSNYKTAFISYDAVAAVAIGLLLLFTFKGKKPSKKKGGIAETEPAREKGITSPVSSKDDDSNSESEASSKSNDDYIGE
;
A
#
# COMPACT_ATOMS: atom_id res chain seq x y z
N MET A 1 -19.81 -21.60 -30.22
CA MET A 1 -19.40 -20.46 -29.37
C MET A 1 -18.93 -19.42 -30.35
N ASP A 2 -19.64 -18.30 -30.44
CA ASP A 2 -19.38 -17.28 -31.48
C ASP A 2 -18.55 -16.11 -30.93
N ALA A 3 -18.12 -16.22 -29.67
CA ALA A 3 -17.17 -15.30 -29.07
C ALA A 3 -15.83 -15.42 -29.81
N ALA A 4 -15.29 -14.28 -30.25
CA ALA A 4 -14.01 -14.25 -30.93
C ALA A 4 -12.89 -14.64 -29.97
N ILE A 5 -12.02 -15.56 -30.40
CA ILE A 5 -10.80 -15.96 -29.69
C ILE A 5 -9.65 -15.61 -30.61
N THR A 6 -8.72 -14.82 -30.08
CA THR A 6 -7.52 -14.37 -30.79
C THR A 6 -6.28 -14.74 -29.99
N HIS A 7 -5.10 -14.58 -30.58
CA HIS A 7 -3.85 -14.71 -29.85
C HIS A 7 -3.86 -13.88 -28.56
N GLY A 8 -3.34 -14.45 -27.47
CA GLY A 8 -3.35 -13.82 -26.14
C GLY A 8 -4.65 -14.00 -25.34
N SER A 9 -5.73 -14.52 -25.94
CA SER A 9 -6.94 -14.89 -25.18
C SER A 9 -6.87 -16.28 -24.53
N SER A 10 -5.84 -17.07 -24.86
CA SER A 10 -5.58 -18.39 -24.26
C SER A 10 -5.44 -18.31 -22.75
N GLY A 11 -6.07 -19.24 -22.04
CA GLY A 11 -6.10 -19.29 -20.58
C GLY A 11 -7.17 -18.39 -19.94
N GLY A 12 -7.85 -17.54 -20.73
CA GLY A 12 -8.93 -16.69 -20.24
C GLY A 12 -10.20 -17.48 -19.88
N PRO A 13 -10.98 -17.04 -18.86
CA PRO A 13 -12.24 -17.68 -18.50
C PRO A 13 -13.31 -17.40 -19.55
N ILE A 14 -14.12 -18.40 -19.86
CA ILE A 14 -15.34 -18.27 -20.66
C ILE A 14 -16.53 -18.22 -19.72
N VAL A 15 -17.28 -17.12 -19.77
CA VAL A 15 -18.39 -16.84 -18.85
C VAL A 15 -19.73 -16.78 -19.57
N LYS A 16 -20.79 -17.22 -18.88
CA LYS A 16 -22.18 -16.96 -19.24
C LYS A 16 -22.56 -15.52 -18.90
N ALA A 17 -23.73 -15.10 -19.38
CA ALA A 17 -24.29 -13.76 -19.14
C ALA A 17 -24.54 -13.44 -17.65
N ASP A 18 -24.71 -14.46 -16.81
CA ASP A 18 -24.86 -14.34 -15.36
C ASP A 18 -23.52 -14.34 -14.61
N GLY A 19 -22.39 -14.44 -15.33
CA GLY A 19 -21.04 -14.51 -14.76
C GLY A 19 -20.56 -15.91 -14.39
N GLU A 20 -21.34 -16.97 -14.65
CA GLU A 20 -20.89 -18.34 -14.40
C GLU A 20 -19.77 -18.73 -15.37
N VAL A 21 -18.63 -19.21 -14.83
CA VAL A 21 -17.51 -19.74 -15.63
C VAL A 21 -17.83 -21.14 -16.14
N ILE A 22 -17.86 -21.29 -17.47
CA ILE A 22 -18.21 -22.55 -18.15
C ILE A 22 -17.02 -23.23 -18.83
N GLY A 23 -15.86 -22.58 -18.87
CA GLY A 23 -14.65 -23.18 -19.41
C GLY A 23 -13.48 -22.21 -19.49
N ILE A 24 -12.39 -22.70 -20.07
CA ILE A 24 -11.17 -21.93 -20.32
C ILE A 24 -10.89 -21.93 -21.82
N SER A 25 -10.58 -20.76 -22.37
CA SER A 25 -10.13 -20.59 -23.76
C SER A 25 -8.79 -21.28 -23.96
N THR A 26 -8.64 -22.06 -25.03
CA THR A 26 -7.34 -22.68 -25.36
C THR A 26 -6.78 -22.14 -26.67
N PHE A 27 -7.23 -22.65 -27.80
CA PHE A 27 -6.72 -22.29 -29.12
C PHE A 27 -7.87 -21.99 -30.08
N GLY A 28 -7.59 -21.11 -31.05
CA GLY A 28 -8.43 -20.93 -32.24
C GLY A 28 -8.03 -21.92 -33.34
N GLY A 29 -8.81 -21.97 -34.41
CA GLY A 29 -8.45 -22.72 -35.63
C GLY A 29 -7.24 -22.12 -36.36
N ASP A 30 -6.74 -22.86 -37.35
CA ASP A 30 -5.59 -22.43 -38.15
C ASP A 30 -5.85 -21.09 -38.87
N THR A 31 -4.78 -20.30 -39.02
CA THR A 31 -4.83 -19.05 -39.78
C THR A 31 -4.94 -19.34 -41.27
N VAL A 32 -5.73 -18.55 -41.99
CA VAL A 32 -5.80 -18.55 -43.46
C VAL A 32 -5.25 -17.21 -43.95
N ASN A 33 -4.22 -17.25 -44.80
CA ASN A 33 -3.51 -16.05 -45.27
C ASN A 33 -2.97 -15.15 -44.14
N GLY A 34 -2.53 -15.75 -43.03
CA GLY A 34 -2.03 -15.02 -41.86
C GLY A 34 -3.11 -14.32 -41.02
N GLN A 35 -4.39 -14.56 -41.31
CA GLN A 35 -5.51 -14.06 -40.51
C GLN A 35 -6.16 -15.18 -39.71
N GLU A 36 -6.49 -14.89 -38.45
CA GLU A 36 -7.22 -15.82 -37.58
C GLU A 36 -8.64 -16.04 -38.08
N VAL A 37 -9.05 -17.30 -38.19
CA VAL A 37 -10.40 -17.65 -38.62
C VAL A 37 -11.29 -17.78 -37.39
N GLN A 38 -12.27 -16.87 -37.28
CA GLN A 38 -13.26 -16.89 -36.22
C GLN A 38 -14.32 -17.97 -36.47
N GLY A 39 -14.90 -18.51 -35.39
CA GLY A 39 -15.95 -19.53 -35.46
C GLY A 39 -15.47 -20.98 -35.26
N PHE A 40 -14.15 -21.22 -35.21
CA PHE A 40 -13.54 -22.49 -34.82
C PHE A 40 -12.70 -22.29 -33.55
N ASN A 41 -13.39 -22.12 -32.43
CA ASN A 41 -12.80 -21.77 -31.14
C ASN A 41 -12.91 -22.95 -30.18
N PHE A 42 -11.79 -23.35 -29.58
CA PHE A 42 -11.73 -24.49 -28.68
C PHE A 42 -11.70 -24.01 -27.23
N ILE A 43 -12.45 -24.73 -26.40
CA ILE A 43 -12.51 -24.49 -24.96
C ILE A 43 -12.28 -25.81 -24.24
N VAL A 44 -11.71 -25.74 -23.04
CA VAL A 44 -11.78 -26.83 -22.07
C VAL A 44 -12.99 -26.56 -21.17
N PRO A 45 -14.05 -27.38 -21.22
CA PRO A 45 -15.24 -27.17 -20.39
C PRO A 45 -14.92 -27.28 -18.89
N SER A 46 -15.60 -26.49 -18.06
CA SER A 46 -15.39 -26.51 -16.61
C SER A 46 -15.68 -27.87 -15.98
N ASN A 47 -16.60 -28.66 -16.57
CA ASN A 47 -16.87 -30.03 -16.14
C ASN A 47 -15.67 -30.96 -16.34
N THR A 48 -14.93 -30.83 -17.45
CA THR A 48 -13.71 -31.60 -17.70
C THR A 48 -12.65 -31.26 -16.65
N ILE A 49 -12.50 -29.97 -16.31
CA ILE A 49 -11.58 -29.53 -15.25
C ILE A 49 -11.95 -30.17 -13.91
N LYS A 50 -13.24 -30.12 -13.54
CA LYS A 50 -13.75 -30.73 -12.30
C LYS A 50 -13.50 -32.23 -12.25
N GLU A 51 -13.66 -32.93 -13.37
CA GLU A 51 -13.38 -34.36 -13.46
C GLU A 51 -11.90 -34.66 -13.18
N PHE A 52 -10.97 -33.95 -13.80
CA PHE A 52 -9.53 -34.12 -13.53
C PHE A 52 -9.17 -33.82 -12.07
N VAL A 53 -9.72 -32.75 -11.48
CA VAL A 53 -9.49 -32.40 -10.07
C VAL A 53 -10.04 -33.51 -9.15
N SER A 54 -11.23 -34.03 -9.44
CA SER A 54 -11.80 -35.13 -8.65
C SER A 54 -10.98 -36.41 -8.78
N GLN A 55 -10.48 -36.73 -9.97
CA GLN A 55 -9.66 -37.92 -10.21
C GLN A 55 -8.30 -37.86 -9.50
N SER A 56 -7.73 -36.67 -9.31
CA SER A 56 -6.50 -36.50 -8.53
C SER A 56 -6.71 -36.61 -7.01
N GLY A 57 -7.96 -36.79 -6.55
CA GLY A 57 -8.32 -36.71 -5.13
C GLY A 57 -8.31 -35.28 -4.58
N GLY A 58 -8.19 -34.29 -5.45
CA GLY A 58 -8.26 -32.88 -5.11
C GLY A 58 -9.68 -32.40 -4.86
N SER A 59 -9.79 -31.24 -4.25
CA SER A 59 -11.04 -30.49 -4.14
C SER A 59 -10.79 -29.05 -4.56
N ASN A 60 -11.84 -28.37 -5.04
CA ASN A 60 -11.77 -26.97 -5.41
C ASN A 60 -11.90 -26.06 -4.18
N GLU A 61 -10.98 -26.22 -3.23
CA GLU A 61 -10.94 -25.48 -1.98
C GLU A 61 -9.57 -24.82 -1.82
N GLU A 62 -9.54 -23.62 -1.25
CA GLU A 62 -8.30 -22.86 -1.09
C GLU A 62 -7.40 -23.53 -0.04
N GLY A 63 -6.26 -24.06 -0.50
CA GLY A 63 -5.29 -24.75 0.33
C GLY A 63 -4.44 -23.81 1.20
N ALA A 64 -3.65 -24.38 2.10
CA ALA A 64 -2.73 -23.60 2.93
C ALA A 64 -1.67 -22.86 2.11
N VAL A 65 -1.14 -23.52 1.07
CA VAL A 65 -0.18 -22.94 0.12
C VAL A 65 -0.81 -21.78 -0.64
N ASP A 66 -2.02 -21.97 -1.18
CA ASP A 66 -2.75 -20.95 -1.94
C ASP A 66 -3.01 -19.70 -1.11
N LYS A 67 -3.45 -19.86 0.14
CA LYS A 67 -3.68 -18.75 1.08
C LYS A 67 -2.41 -17.94 1.30
N LEU A 68 -1.31 -18.62 1.64
CA LEU A 68 -0.03 -17.96 1.87
C LEU A 68 0.49 -17.26 0.61
N TYR A 69 0.36 -17.91 -0.55
CA TYR A 69 0.79 -17.35 -1.82
C TYR A 69 -0.01 -16.09 -2.17
N LYS A 70 -1.33 -16.15 -2.09
CA LYS A 70 -2.24 -15.02 -2.33
C LYS A 70 -2.01 -13.87 -1.35
N GLU A 71 -1.84 -14.17 -0.06
CA GLU A 71 -1.47 -13.15 0.95
C GLU A 71 -0.13 -12.50 0.61
N GLY A 72 0.88 -13.30 0.26
CA GLY A 72 2.19 -12.82 -0.15
C GLY A 72 2.13 -11.91 -1.37
N LEU A 73 1.36 -12.29 -2.40
CA LEU A 73 1.14 -11.49 -3.60
C LEU A 73 0.45 -10.15 -3.28
N ASN A 74 -0.59 -10.17 -2.45
CA ASN A 74 -1.28 -8.96 -2.01
C ASN A 74 -0.33 -8.01 -1.27
N LEU A 75 0.51 -8.54 -0.38
CA LEU A 75 1.52 -7.76 0.34
C LEU A 75 2.59 -7.21 -0.63
N TYR A 76 3.06 -8.04 -1.55
CA TYR A 76 4.09 -7.69 -2.53
C TYR A 76 3.62 -6.52 -3.42
N TRP A 77 2.44 -6.64 -4.02
CA TRP A 77 1.86 -5.56 -4.83
C TRP A 77 1.43 -4.35 -4.00
N GLY A 78 1.14 -4.53 -2.72
CA GLY A 78 0.93 -3.44 -1.77
C GLY A 78 2.21 -2.65 -1.43
N GLY A 79 3.39 -3.19 -1.74
CA GLY A 79 4.70 -2.64 -1.40
C GLY A 79 5.19 -3.02 0.01
N TYR A 80 4.60 -4.03 0.63
CA TYR A 80 4.99 -4.58 1.94
C TYR A 80 5.94 -5.76 1.76
N TYR A 81 7.09 -5.51 1.11
CA TYR A 81 7.99 -6.57 0.65
C TYR A 81 8.57 -7.44 1.77
N LYS A 82 8.79 -6.90 2.97
CA LYS A 82 9.25 -7.67 4.14
C LYS A 82 8.20 -8.67 4.61
N ASP A 83 6.95 -8.24 4.68
CA ASP A 83 5.83 -9.11 5.06
C ASP A 83 5.56 -10.16 3.96
N ALA A 84 5.63 -9.74 2.69
CA ALA A 84 5.48 -10.63 1.54
C ALA A 84 6.55 -11.73 1.52
N LEU A 85 7.82 -11.38 1.78
CA LEU A 85 8.93 -12.32 1.86
C LEU A 85 8.65 -13.44 2.87
N SER A 86 8.17 -13.10 4.06
CA SER A 86 7.83 -14.10 5.08
C SER A 86 6.77 -15.10 4.61
N LYS A 87 5.76 -14.62 3.86
CA LYS A 87 4.73 -15.47 3.26
C LYS A 87 5.30 -16.35 2.15
N PHE A 88 6.13 -15.79 1.28
CA PHE A 88 6.73 -16.56 0.19
C PHE A 88 7.71 -17.63 0.67
N GLU A 89 8.51 -17.36 1.69
CA GLU A 89 9.35 -18.39 2.33
C GLU A 89 8.50 -19.51 2.96
N ALA A 90 7.32 -19.19 3.49
CA ALA A 90 6.39 -20.21 3.98
C ALA A 90 5.83 -21.08 2.85
N VAL A 91 5.50 -20.48 1.69
CA VAL A 91 5.14 -21.22 0.48
C VAL A 91 6.28 -22.14 0.05
N GLN A 92 7.51 -21.63 -0.05
CA GLN A 92 8.67 -22.44 -0.47
C GLN A 92 8.91 -23.64 0.47
N ARG A 93 8.71 -23.47 1.78
CA ARG A 93 8.82 -24.59 2.74
C ARG A 93 7.75 -25.66 2.55
N LEU A 94 6.54 -25.26 2.16
CA LEU A 94 5.41 -26.19 1.98
C LEU A 94 5.38 -26.81 0.58
N PHE A 95 5.84 -26.06 -0.43
CA PHE A 95 5.88 -26.49 -1.82
C PHE A 95 7.15 -25.98 -2.52
N PRO A 96 8.28 -26.71 -2.37
CA PRO A 96 9.57 -26.31 -2.93
C PRO A 96 9.60 -26.25 -4.47
N GLU A 97 8.74 -26.99 -5.16
CA GLU A 97 8.66 -27.03 -6.63
C GLU A 97 7.75 -25.94 -7.22
N HIS A 98 7.36 -24.94 -6.43
CA HIS A 98 6.47 -23.87 -6.87
C HIS A 98 7.15 -23.00 -7.96
N SER A 99 6.50 -22.87 -9.12
CA SER A 99 7.09 -22.26 -10.32
C SER A 99 7.66 -20.84 -10.14
N GLU A 100 6.95 -19.99 -9.38
CA GLU A 100 7.31 -18.57 -9.24
C GLU A 100 7.99 -18.20 -7.92
N ILE A 101 8.11 -19.13 -6.96
CA ILE A 101 8.35 -18.72 -5.57
C ILE A 101 9.74 -18.15 -5.34
N ASP A 102 10.75 -18.76 -5.95
CA ASP A 102 12.15 -18.33 -5.81
C ASP A 102 12.35 -16.92 -6.33
N LYS A 103 11.75 -16.61 -7.49
CA LYS A 103 11.78 -15.28 -8.10
C LYS A 103 11.09 -14.24 -7.23
N LEU A 104 9.96 -14.60 -6.62
CA LEU A 104 9.21 -13.70 -5.73
C LEU A 104 9.96 -13.44 -4.42
N ILE A 105 10.63 -14.44 -3.87
CA ILE A 105 11.53 -14.31 -2.72
C ILE A 105 12.68 -13.36 -3.07
N GLU A 106 13.40 -13.61 -4.16
CA GLU A 106 14.52 -12.79 -4.61
C GLU A 106 14.11 -11.33 -4.82
N ASN A 107 13.00 -11.10 -5.52
CA ASN A 107 12.49 -9.75 -5.76
C ASN A 107 12.06 -9.05 -4.47
N SER A 108 11.43 -9.77 -3.54
CA SER A 108 11.04 -9.23 -2.24
C SER A 108 12.26 -8.86 -1.40
N GLN A 109 13.32 -9.67 -1.44
CA GLN A 109 14.59 -9.38 -0.77
C GLN A 109 15.26 -8.13 -1.35
N LYS A 110 15.36 -8.03 -2.68
CA LYS A 110 15.91 -6.85 -3.37
C LYS A 110 15.19 -5.56 -3.00
N LYS A 111 13.86 -5.63 -2.86
CA LYS A 111 12.99 -4.50 -2.53
C LYS A 111 12.78 -4.29 -1.02
N SER A 112 13.43 -5.08 -0.17
CA SER A 112 13.19 -5.06 1.28
C SER A 112 13.45 -3.68 1.91
N SER A 113 14.44 -2.92 1.43
CA SER A 113 14.72 -1.55 1.87
C SER A 113 13.59 -0.57 1.55
N GLU A 114 12.84 -0.81 0.48
CA GLU A 114 11.68 -0.01 0.04
C GLU A 114 10.37 -0.44 0.70
N SER A 115 10.39 -1.46 1.56
CA SER A 115 9.18 -2.03 2.15
C SER A 115 8.45 -1.02 3.01
N LYS A 116 7.17 -0.80 2.71
CA LYS A 116 6.24 -0.08 3.58
C LYS A 116 6.08 -0.81 4.90
N THR A 117 5.72 -0.08 5.95
CA THR A 117 5.35 -0.65 7.25
C THR A 117 3.86 -0.98 7.27
N LEU A 118 3.53 -2.23 7.58
CA LEU A 118 2.14 -2.66 7.72
C LEU A 118 1.57 -2.26 9.09
N TRP A 119 1.09 -1.02 9.21
CA TRP A 119 0.57 -0.44 10.46
C TRP A 119 -0.66 -1.16 11.04
N SER A 120 -1.35 -1.99 10.26
CA SER A 120 -2.51 -2.78 10.74
C SER A 120 -2.17 -3.62 11.97
N ASN A 121 -0.98 -4.21 12.00
CA ASN A 121 -0.50 -5.03 13.12
C ASN A 121 -0.17 -4.20 14.38
N TYR A 122 0.01 -2.89 14.24
CA TYR A 122 0.37 -1.98 15.33
C TYR A 122 -0.82 -1.19 15.87
N LYS A 123 -1.97 -1.21 15.17
CA LYS A 123 -3.16 -0.43 15.54
C LYS A 123 -3.62 -0.70 16.97
N THR A 124 -3.62 -1.97 17.40
CA THR A 124 -3.98 -2.38 18.77
C THR A 124 -2.95 -1.96 19.81
N ALA A 125 -1.66 -1.98 19.47
CA ALA A 125 -0.59 -1.53 20.37
C ALA A 125 -0.61 -0.01 20.61
N PHE A 126 -0.94 0.78 19.57
CA PHE A 126 -1.13 2.23 19.75
C PHE A 126 -2.36 2.53 20.60
N ILE A 127 -3.48 1.84 20.39
CA ILE A 127 -4.69 2.02 21.20
C ILE A 127 -4.43 1.70 22.67
N SER A 128 -3.71 0.61 22.96
CA SER A 128 -3.41 0.24 24.34
C SER A 128 -2.47 1.24 25.03
N TYR A 129 -1.44 1.72 24.32
CA TYR A 129 -0.55 2.75 24.83
C TYR A 129 -1.29 4.06 25.12
N ASP A 130 -2.12 4.52 24.20
CA ASP A 130 -2.87 5.77 24.32
C ASP A 130 -3.90 5.70 25.46
N ALA A 131 -4.55 4.55 25.65
CA ALA A 131 -5.44 4.31 26.79
C ALA A 131 -4.70 4.39 28.14
N VAL A 132 -3.52 3.78 28.25
CA VAL A 132 -2.70 3.84 29.47
C VAL A 132 -2.22 5.27 29.74
N ALA A 133 -1.78 5.99 28.71
CA ALA A 133 -1.36 7.37 28.81
C ALA A 133 -2.51 8.29 29.28
N ALA A 134 -3.71 8.13 28.73
CA ALA A 134 -4.90 8.88 29.13
C ALA A 134 -5.27 8.65 30.61
N VAL A 135 -5.19 7.40 31.09
CA VAL A 135 -5.41 7.06 32.50
C VAL A 135 -4.35 7.70 33.40
N ALA A 136 -3.07 7.63 33.02
CA ALA A 136 -1.98 8.24 33.78
C ALA A 136 -2.14 9.78 33.86
N ILE A 137 -2.49 10.43 32.75
CA ILE A 137 -2.77 11.87 32.72
C ILE A 137 -3.97 12.20 33.61
N GLY A 138 -5.05 11.42 33.53
CA GLY A 138 -6.23 11.60 34.39
C GLY A 138 -5.90 11.49 35.88
N LEU A 139 -5.07 10.52 36.27
CA LEU A 139 -4.60 10.37 37.65
C LEU A 139 -3.72 11.55 38.10
N LEU A 140 -2.82 12.02 37.23
CA LEU A 140 -1.93 13.15 37.52
C LEU A 140 -2.73 14.46 37.67
N LEU A 141 -3.76 14.67 36.83
CA LEU A 141 -4.69 15.79 36.96
C LEU A 141 -5.49 15.71 38.27
N LEU A 142 -6.02 14.55 38.64
CA LEU A 142 -6.71 14.37 39.92
C LEU A 142 -5.80 14.64 41.13
N PHE A 143 -4.52 14.25 41.05
CA PHE A 143 -3.55 14.46 42.12
C PHE A 143 -3.17 15.95 42.25
N THR A 144 -2.95 16.64 41.13
CA THR A 144 -2.59 18.08 41.13
C THR A 144 -3.76 18.99 41.54
N PHE A 145 -5.00 18.62 41.21
CA PHE A 145 -6.19 19.39 41.61
C PHE A 145 -6.59 19.23 43.08
N LYS A 146 -6.25 18.11 43.74
CA LYS A 146 -6.49 17.91 45.19
C LYS A 146 -5.55 18.72 46.10
N GLY A 147 -4.47 19.30 45.55
CA GLY A 147 -3.43 19.98 46.32
C GLY A 147 -3.52 21.51 46.41
N LYS A 148 -4.31 22.19 45.57
CA LYS A 148 -4.39 23.66 45.59
C LYS A 148 -5.53 24.15 46.49
N LYS A 149 -5.21 24.41 47.77
CA LYS A 149 -6.08 25.24 48.62
C LYS A 149 -6.13 26.67 48.05
N PRO A 150 -7.32 27.29 47.93
CA PRO A 150 -7.44 28.66 47.45
C PRO A 150 -6.79 29.60 48.46
N SER A 151 -5.66 30.20 48.08
CA SER A 151 -5.09 31.32 48.84
C SER A 151 -6.02 32.53 48.68
N LYS A 152 -6.71 32.90 49.75
CA LYS A 152 -7.47 34.16 49.84
C LYS A 152 -6.49 35.33 49.70
N LYS A 153 -6.46 35.98 48.54
CA LYS A 153 -5.92 37.35 48.44
C LYS A 153 -6.98 38.33 48.96
N LYS A 154 -6.70 38.98 50.10
CA LYS A 154 -7.40 40.18 50.56
C LYS A 154 -7.07 41.34 49.63
N GLY A 155 -8.10 42.10 49.27
CA GLY A 155 -7.99 43.31 48.47
C GLY A 155 -7.25 44.44 49.20
N GLY A 156 -6.73 45.35 48.39
CA GLY A 156 -6.20 46.65 48.78
C GLY A 156 -5.98 47.45 47.50
N ILE A 157 -6.85 48.43 47.26
CA ILE A 157 -6.75 49.42 46.19
C ILE A 157 -5.98 50.60 46.77
N ALA A 158 -4.95 51.09 46.09
CA ALA A 158 -4.48 52.47 46.24
C ALA A 158 -3.77 52.91 44.95
N GLU A 159 -4.22 54.06 44.48
CA GLU A 159 -3.95 54.79 43.26
C GLU A 159 -2.81 55.81 43.48
N THR A 160 -1.92 56.05 42.50
CA THR A 160 -1.42 57.40 42.13
C THR A 160 -0.46 57.40 40.91
N GLU A 161 -0.93 58.05 39.85
CA GLU A 161 -0.32 58.92 38.80
C GLU A 161 1.03 58.69 38.06
N PRO A 162 1.16 59.22 36.82
CA PRO A 162 2.25 58.97 35.87
C PRO A 162 3.29 60.12 35.73
N ALA A 163 4.49 59.81 35.21
CA ALA A 163 5.43 60.79 34.62
C ALA A 163 6.33 60.05 33.60
N ARG A 164 6.12 60.24 32.29
CA ARG A 164 6.70 61.27 31.38
C ARG A 164 8.19 61.09 31.05
N GLU A 165 8.42 60.44 29.90
CA GLU A 165 9.26 60.86 28.75
C GLU A 165 10.63 61.54 28.97
N LYS A 166 11.69 60.88 28.47
CA LYS A 166 12.82 61.42 27.67
C LYS A 166 13.37 60.23 26.85
N GLY A 167 13.60 60.23 25.55
CA GLY A 167 13.97 61.30 24.63
C GLY A 167 15.42 61.09 24.18
N ILE A 168 15.59 60.77 22.88
CA ILE A 168 16.77 61.00 22.00
C ILE A 168 18.03 60.13 22.32
N THR A 169 18.81 59.50 21.42
CA THR A 169 19.25 59.73 20.02
C THR A 169 19.81 58.42 19.42
N SER A 170 19.59 58.14 18.14
CA SER A 170 20.57 57.44 17.25
C SER A 170 21.49 58.52 16.64
N PRO A 171 22.68 58.26 16.00
CA PRO A 171 22.80 57.34 14.84
C PRO A 171 24.20 56.75 14.49
N VAL A 172 24.23 55.92 13.41
CA VAL A 172 25.32 55.75 12.39
C VAL A 172 26.62 55.03 12.83
N SER A 173 27.29 54.15 12.07
CA SER A 173 27.12 53.55 10.73
C SER A 173 28.25 52.51 10.45
N SER A 174 28.00 51.65 9.45
CA SER A 174 28.97 51.04 8.51
C SER A 174 29.55 49.68 8.94
N LYS A 175 29.70 48.65 8.10
CA LYS A 175 29.84 48.51 6.63
C LYS A 175 29.28 47.12 6.23
N ASP A 176 28.60 47.00 5.08
CA ASP A 176 29.11 46.46 3.79
C ASP A 176 29.47 44.95 3.92
N ASP A 177 29.03 43.99 3.12
CA ASP A 177 28.89 43.93 1.66
C ASP A 177 27.90 42.80 1.24
N ASP A 178 27.22 43.04 0.12
CA ASP A 178 27.00 42.15 -1.06
C ASP A 178 26.59 40.68 -0.86
N SER A 179 25.69 40.06 -1.62
CA SER A 179 24.97 40.34 -2.87
C SER A 179 23.91 39.20 -2.99
N ASN A 180 22.63 39.47 -3.26
CA ASN A 180 21.97 39.45 -4.59
C ASN A 180 22.18 38.12 -5.36
N SER A 181 21.23 37.42 -5.97
CA SER A 181 19.82 37.57 -6.39
C SER A 181 19.36 36.15 -6.76
N GLU A 182 18.20 35.64 -6.36
CA GLU A 182 16.89 35.74 -7.05
C GLU A 182 16.78 35.24 -8.50
N SER A 183 15.57 34.71 -8.77
CA SER A 183 14.92 34.24 -10.03
C SER A 183 15.23 32.80 -10.46
N GLU A 184 14.28 31.87 -10.36
CA GLU A 184 13.02 31.67 -11.13
C GLU A 184 13.22 31.23 -12.59
N ALA A 185 12.72 30.01 -12.91
CA ALA A 185 12.03 29.62 -14.15
C ALA A 185 11.70 28.12 -14.04
N SER A 186 10.44 27.69 -13.95
CA SER A 186 9.42 27.61 -15.02
C SER A 186 9.56 26.41 -15.97
N SER A 187 8.43 25.73 -16.11
CA SER A 187 8.04 24.54 -16.87
C SER A 187 8.38 24.46 -18.37
N LYS A 188 8.47 23.22 -18.90
CA LYS A 188 7.84 22.66 -20.14
C LYS A 188 8.31 21.21 -20.34
N SER A 189 7.44 20.19 -20.33
CA SER A 189 6.58 19.63 -21.40
C SER A 189 7.30 18.73 -22.43
N ASN A 190 6.97 17.43 -22.35
CA ASN A 190 6.62 16.44 -23.38
C ASN A 190 7.46 16.21 -24.67
N ASP A 191 7.35 14.93 -25.06
CA ASP A 191 7.54 14.28 -26.36
C ASP A 191 8.98 13.87 -26.73
N ASP A 192 9.24 12.55 -26.76
CA ASP A 192 9.42 11.88 -28.06
C ASP A 192 9.51 10.34 -27.97
N TYR A 193 8.98 9.71 -29.02
CA TYR A 193 8.75 8.29 -29.24
C TYR A 193 9.35 7.91 -30.60
N ILE A 194 10.42 7.10 -30.66
CA ILE A 194 10.90 6.25 -31.80
C ILE A 194 11.89 5.25 -31.14
N GLY A 195 11.87 3.92 -31.27
CA GLY A 195 11.45 3.03 -32.35
C GLY A 195 12.71 2.39 -32.95
N GLU A 196 13.05 1.16 -32.54
CA GLU A 196 13.76 0.11 -33.31
C GLU A 196 13.43 -1.26 -32.72
#